data_AF-A0A0L0DRW6-F1
#
_entry.id   AF-A0A0L0DRW6-F1
#
_cell.length_a   1.000
_cell.length_b   1.000
_cell.length_c   1.000
_cell.angle_alpha   90.00
_cell.angle_beta   90.00
_cell.angle_gamma   90.00
#
_symmetry.space_group_name_H-M   'P 1'
#
loop_
_entity.id
_entity.type
_entity.pdbx_description
1 polymer ?
#
loop_
_entity_poly.entity_id
_entity_poly.type
_entity_poly.pdbx_seq_one_letter_code
_entity_poly.pdbx_strand_id
1 'polypeptide(L)'
;MTLAWVVAPGEETGAPASAARSLSSYDLLNVPGSRQLVVGSADGHIVVYTMLAAAPNTPPTRVLGTVLDESVSAVVGGVVDTEEFVPTIVAATFSGKIMSLTPAAAAPGLRLLAQSGPGRPSTPTALGSTSFAAVEPSVVSGSLSAAHKAKLIDGLEKELVALRFRAREAHIKYVKMAGTELPVVRPALSSVNTSLQLDTSHAAYVLTVESAAILDSVLIQSDVPLEISHLALPGRSGAPAPVISRTSPPPGGAAKVLVTFDLKHTERRLSALVRSIEGQSGTLKVYAVMASEVKSAILTRLPIKPLSLHARVPSLPVPLDPTIASSLALSGDVALSQLFAWVSLALPNMPDRMGSVADGSLTYYFKSVYLGTALVVEMGPRPSTWARFTSESPSTISILREVIAREANTRSLQLSMQVEMGASAVSHVLNIIRPRLEHVLALSHKIAMLEGLKELAEAPDPKLEPELAATAANADALRTEWKDQASTADFLLGVLTDLYIDQAKFRGIDGRESVKAVVAAATEGRWDDVYAACP
;
A
#
# COMPACT_ATOMS: atom_id res chain seq x y z
N MET A 1 -7.36 32.80 2.44
CA MET A 1 -7.96 31.48 2.63
C MET A 1 -7.49 30.59 1.50
N THR A 2 -6.66 29.60 1.79
CA THR A 2 -6.23 28.60 0.81
C THR A 2 -7.33 27.56 0.74
N LEU A 3 -8.07 27.49 -0.37
CA LEU A 3 -9.03 26.41 -0.60
C LEU A 3 -8.24 25.13 -0.85
N ALA A 4 -8.43 24.13 0.01
CA ALA A 4 -7.81 22.82 -0.11
C ALA A 4 -8.91 21.78 -0.22
N TRP A 5 -8.88 20.99 -1.28
CA TRP A 5 -9.80 19.87 -1.50
C TRP A 5 -9.07 18.57 -1.19
N VAL A 6 -9.68 17.74 -0.33
CA VAL A 6 -9.27 16.35 -0.19
C VAL A 6 -10.22 15.54 -1.08
N VAL A 7 -9.71 15.10 -2.23
CA VAL A 7 -10.43 14.17 -3.10
C VAL A 7 -10.10 12.78 -2.57
N ALA A 8 -11.04 12.14 -1.88
CA ALA A 8 -10.87 10.75 -1.47
C ALA A 8 -10.67 9.88 -2.73
N PRO A 9 -9.78 8.87 -2.70
CA PRO A 9 -9.81 7.85 -3.75
C PRO A 9 -11.24 7.31 -3.79
N GLY A 10 -11.87 7.35 -4.97
CA GLY A 10 -13.28 6.97 -5.08
C GLY A 10 -13.49 5.60 -4.43
N GLU A 11 -14.45 5.51 -3.51
CA GLU A 11 -14.85 4.26 -2.83
C GLU A 11 -15.15 3.12 -3.82
N GLU A 12 -15.41 3.45 -5.08
CA GLU A 12 -15.75 2.52 -6.16
C GLU A 12 -14.59 1.64 -6.66
N THR A 13 -13.31 1.94 -6.40
CA THR A 13 -12.22 1.12 -6.98
C THR A 13 -11.65 0.07 -6.03
N GLY A 14 -11.84 0.16 -4.71
CA GLY A 14 -11.18 -0.73 -3.75
C GLY A 14 -9.63 -0.75 -3.85
N ALA A 15 -9.05 0.17 -4.61
CA ALA A 15 -7.61 0.27 -4.85
C ALA A 15 -6.95 1.03 -3.70
N PRO A 16 -5.75 0.64 -3.24
CA PRO A 16 -5.01 1.44 -2.27
C PRO A 16 -4.74 2.83 -2.85
N ALA A 17 -4.77 3.86 -2.00
CA ALA A 17 -4.48 5.23 -2.40
C ALA A 17 -3.08 5.32 -3.01
N SER A 18 -2.99 5.65 -4.29
CA SER A 18 -1.71 5.79 -5.01
C SER A 18 -1.26 7.24 -5.10
N ALA A 19 0.04 7.46 -5.00
CA ALA A 19 0.63 8.78 -5.06
C ALA A 19 0.54 9.37 -6.49
N ALA A 20 0.03 10.61 -6.60
CA ALA A 20 0.11 11.38 -7.83
C ALA A 20 1.57 11.72 -8.14
N ARG A 21 2.03 11.37 -9.35
CA ARG A 21 3.40 11.67 -9.82
C ARG A 21 3.47 12.90 -10.70
N SER A 22 2.42 13.15 -11.48
CA SER A 22 2.40 14.25 -12.45
C SER A 22 1.01 14.86 -12.54
N LEU A 23 0.96 16.17 -12.70
CA LEU A 23 -0.25 16.98 -12.81
C LEU A 23 -0.12 17.90 -14.02
N SER A 24 -1.19 18.02 -14.80
CA SER A 24 -1.28 18.96 -15.91
C SER A 24 -2.66 19.58 -15.96
N SER A 25 -2.76 20.86 -16.32
CA SER A 25 -4.04 21.51 -16.57
C SER A 25 -4.16 21.88 -18.04
N TYR A 26 -5.22 21.40 -18.67
CA TYR A 26 -5.50 21.64 -20.09
C TYR A 26 -7.01 21.59 -20.34
N ASP A 27 -7.49 22.36 -21.33
CA ASP A 27 -8.89 22.31 -21.76
C ASP A 27 -9.07 21.17 -22.78
N LEU A 28 -9.48 20.01 -22.27
CA LEU A 28 -9.70 18.79 -23.05
C LEU A 28 -11.10 18.72 -23.65
N LEU A 29 -12.07 19.40 -23.04
CA LEU A 29 -13.48 19.30 -23.42
C LEU A 29 -13.94 20.49 -24.26
N ASN A 30 -13.09 21.51 -24.45
CA ASN A 30 -13.43 22.76 -25.12
C ASN A 30 -14.69 23.42 -24.53
N VAL A 31 -14.85 23.31 -23.20
CA VAL A 31 -16.03 23.86 -22.50
C VAL A 31 -15.63 25.21 -21.88
N PRO A 32 -16.21 26.33 -22.35
CA PRO A 32 -15.82 27.67 -21.91
C PRO A 32 -16.03 27.84 -20.40
N GLY A 33 -15.01 28.32 -19.71
CA GLY A 33 -15.06 28.54 -18.26
C GLY A 33 -14.82 27.29 -17.41
N SER A 34 -14.38 26.19 -18.01
CA SER A 34 -13.90 25.00 -17.28
C SER A 34 -12.48 24.66 -17.72
N ARG A 35 -11.64 24.22 -16.78
CA ARG A 35 -10.34 23.61 -17.09
C ARG A 35 -10.31 22.24 -16.46
N GLN A 36 -9.72 21.29 -17.17
CA GLN A 36 -9.52 19.96 -16.64
C GLN A 36 -8.13 19.87 -15.99
N LEU A 37 -8.07 19.11 -14.90
CA LEU A 37 -6.86 18.70 -14.22
C LEU A 37 -6.63 17.22 -14.55
N VAL A 38 -5.55 16.93 -15.25
CA VAL A 38 -5.09 15.58 -15.55
C VAL A 38 -4.09 15.16 -14.48
N VAL A 39 -4.35 14.02 -13.84
CA VAL A 39 -3.53 13.45 -12.77
C VAL A 39 -3.01 12.11 -13.23
N GLY A 40 -1.68 11.96 -13.30
CA GLY A 40 -0.99 10.69 -13.53
C GLY A 40 -0.45 10.14 -12.20
N SER A 41 -0.85 8.92 -11.86
CA SER A 41 -0.52 8.28 -10.59
C SER A 41 0.56 7.20 -10.72
N ALA A 42 1.19 6.87 -9.60
CA ALA A 42 2.23 5.85 -9.52
C ALA A 42 1.72 4.43 -9.76
N ASP A 43 0.41 4.23 -9.69
CA ASP A 43 -0.25 2.96 -9.95
C ASP A 43 -0.59 2.73 -11.42
N GLY A 44 -0.34 3.72 -12.29
CA GLY A 44 -0.71 3.69 -13.70
C GLY A 44 -2.04 4.35 -14.01
N HIS A 45 -2.79 4.81 -12.99
CA HIS A 45 -4.04 5.51 -13.22
C HIS A 45 -3.78 6.90 -13.80
N ILE A 46 -4.53 7.24 -14.85
CA ILE A 46 -4.66 8.59 -15.37
C ILE A 46 -6.10 9.00 -15.16
N VAL A 47 -6.31 10.02 -14.31
CA VAL A 47 -7.64 10.52 -13.96
C VAL A 47 -7.77 11.97 -14.36
N VAL A 48 -8.89 12.33 -14.98
CA VAL A 48 -9.19 13.71 -15.35
C VAL A 48 -10.33 14.23 -14.51
N TYR A 49 -10.09 15.37 -13.88
CA TYR A 49 -11.07 16.09 -13.08
C TYR A 49 -11.47 17.39 -13.78
N THR A 50 -12.73 17.76 -13.70
CA THR A 50 -13.20 19.09 -14.13
C THR A 50 -13.28 20.02 -12.93
N MET A 51 -12.71 21.22 -13.09
CA MET A 51 -12.89 22.34 -12.17
C MET A 51 -13.81 23.38 -12.83
N LEU A 52 -14.96 23.64 -12.20
CA LEU A 52 -15.90 24.67 -12.65
C LEU A 52 -15.44 26.04 -12.15
N ALA A 53 -15.03 26.94 -13.05
CA ALA A 53 -14.56 28.26 -12.65
C ALA A 53 -15.68 29.11 -12.00
N ALA A 54 -16.94 28.84 -12.35
CA ALA A 54 -18.11 29.51 -11.78
C ALA A 54 -18.41 29.11 -10.31
N ALA A 55 -17.84 28.00 -9.83
CA ALA A 55 -18.06 27.50 -8.48
C ALA A 55 -16.74 26.98 -7.88
N PRO A 56 -15.81 27.88 -7.49
CA PRO A 56 -14.50 27.48 -6.94
C PRO A 56 -14.61 26.72 -5.61
N ASN A 57 -15.78 26.76 -4.97
CA ASN A 57 -16.11 26.05 -3.72
C ASN A 57 -16.74 24.66 -3.95
N THR A 58 -16.86 24.20 -5.20
CA THR A 58 -17.32 22.82 -5.47
C THR A 58 -16.13 21.89 -5.65
N PRO A 59 -16.16 20.67 -5.07
CA PRO A 59 -15.09 19.71 -5.26
C PRO A 59 -14.96 19.32 -6.74
N PRO A 60 -13.72 19.06 -7.20
CA PRO A 60 -13.50 18.67 -8.59
C PRO A 60 -14.19 17.33 -8.89
N THR A 61 -14.91 17.25 -10.00
CA THR A 61 -15.64 16.04 -10.41
C THR A 61 -14.80 15.21 -11.37
N ARG A 62 -14.66 13.91 -11.11
CA ARG A 62 -14.00 12.97 -12.04
C ARG A 62 -14.83 12.84 -13.32
N VAL A 63 -14.19 12.99 -14.48
CA VAL A 63 -14.83 12.89 -15.80
C VAL A 63 -14.43 11.62 -16.54
N LEU A 64 -13.13 11.30 -16.54
CA LEU A 64 -12.62 10.09 -17.18
C LEU A 64 -11.48 9.50 -16.36
N GLY A 65 -11.26 8.20 -16.53
CA GLY A 65 -10.07 7.55 -16.01
C GLY A 65 -9.69 6.37 -16.88
N THR A 66 -8.38 6.15 -17.03
CA THR A 66 -7.81 4.96 -17.65
C THR A 66 -6.68 4.44 -16.78
N VAL A 67 -6.31 3.18 -16.96
CA VAL A 67 -5.25 2.52 -16.19
C VAL A 67 -4.22 1.97 -17.16
N LEU A 68 -2.96 2.31 -16.93
CA LEU A 68 -1.82 1.78 -17.65
C LEU A 68 -1.17 0.65 -16.86
N ASP A 69 -0.48 -0.24 -17.58
CA ASP A 69 0.27 -1.37 -17.00
C ASP A 69 1.54 -0.98 -16.23
N GLU A 70 1.91 0.29 -16.28
CA GLU A 70 3.15 0.89 -15.77
C GLU A 70 2.82 2.20 -15.07
N SER A 71 3.69 2.63 -14.16
CA SER A 71 3.53 3.91 -13.48
C SER A 71 3.67 5.07 -14.45
N VAL A 72 2.87 6.12 -14.23
CA VAL A 72 2.88 7.32 -15.05
C VAL A 72 3.98 8.24 -14.54
N SER A 73 4.96 8.54 -15.40
CA SER A 73 6.08 9.41 -15.05
C SER A 73 5.75 10.89 -15.34
N ALA A 74 5.04 11.15 -16.44
CA ALA A 74 4.60 12.49 -16.81
C ALA A 74 3.26 12.44 -17.56
N VAL A 75 2.42 13.47 -17.35
CA VAL A 75 1.22 13.73 -18.14
C VAL A 75 1.21 15.17 -18.62
N VAL A 76 0.81 15.39 -19.87
CA VAL A 76 0.66 16.72 -20.46
C VAL A 76 -0.59 16.73 -21.35
N GLY A 77 -1.45 17.73 -21.19
CA GLY A 77 -2.52 18.00 -22.15
C GLY A 77 -2.03 18.89 -23.29
N GLY A 78 -2.42 18.58 -24.53
CA GLY A 78 -2.02 19.32 -25.71
C GLY A 78 -2.57 18.73 -27.01
N VAL A 79 -2.03 19.17 -28.13
CA VAL A 79 -2.39 18.67 -29.47
C VAL A 79 -1.14 18.02 -30.05
N VAL A 80 -1.22 16.72 -30.38
CA VAL A 80 -0.12 15.98 -31.01
C VAL A 80 -0.34 15.83 -32.52
N ASP A 81 -1.59 15.65 -32.94
CA ASP A 81 -1.93 15.54 -34.35
C ASP A 81 -2.26 16.92 -34.93
N THR A 82 -1.57 17.28 -36.01
CA THR A 82 -1.66 18.60 -36.64
C THR A 82 -2.88 18.74 -37.54
N GLU A 83 -3.50 17.65 -37.99
CA GLU A 83 -4.53 17.72 -39.03
C GLU A 83 -5.91 18.13 -38.48
N GLU A 84 -6.24 17.75 -37.25
CA GLU A 84 -7.60 17.96 -36.69
C GLU A 84 -7.63 18.79 -35.39
N PHE A 85 -6.47 19.23 -34.88
CA PHE A 85 -6.34 19.98 -33.63
C PHE A 85 -7.09 19.36 -32.44
N VAL A 86 -7.15 18.02 -32.41
CA VAL A 86 -7.88 17.30 -31.38
C VAL A 86 -7.12 17.44 -30.05
N PRO A 87 -7.79 17.89 -28.96
CA PRO A 87 -7.17 17.92 -27.65
C PRO A 87 -6.89 16.49 -27.17
N THR A 88 -5.65 16.24 -26.79
CA THR A 88 -5.11 14.93 -26.43
C THR A 88 -4.33 14.99 -25.13
N ILE A 89 -4.30 13.87 -24.42
CA ILE A 89 -3.43 13.69 -23.26
C ILE A 89 -2.23 12.89 -23.73
N VAL A 90 -1.02 13.41 -23.52
CA VAL A 90 0.21 12.68 -23.71
C VAL A 90 0.68 12.17 -22.35
N ALA A 91 0.87 10.86 -22.25
CA ALA A 91 1.39 10.22 -21.06
C ALA A 91 2.71 9.50 -21.37
N ALA A 92 3.68 9.68 -20.48
CA ALA A 92 4.93 8.93 -20.47
C ALA A 92 4.88 7.92 -19.32
N THR A 93 5.30 6.68 -19.58
CA THR A 93 5.37 5.62 -18.56
C THR A 93 6.78 5.41 -18.03
N PHE A 94 6.94 4.58 -16.99
CA PHE A 94 8.24 4.25 -16.40
C PHE A 94 9.23 3.61 -17.39
N SER A 95 8.76 2.75 -18.30
CA SER A 95 9.64 2.15 -19.32
C SER A 95 10.04 3.11 -20.44
N GLY A 96 9.49 4.33 -20.45
CA GLY A 96 9.71 5.34 -21.48
C GLY A 96 8.74 5.25 -22.66
N LYS A 97 7.66 4.47 -22.56
CA LYS A 97 6.59 4.51 -23.58
C LYS A 97 5.89 5.85 -23.53
N ILE A 98 5.75 6.48 -24.68
CA ILE A 98 4.96 7.70 -24.86
C ILE A 98 3.69 7.30 -25.58
N MET A 99 2.55 7.64 -25.00
CA MET A 99 1.23 7.33 -25.55
C MET A 99 0.36 8.59 -25.60
N SER A 100 -0.38 8.72 -26.69
CA SER A 100 -1.44 9.72 -26.84
C SER A 100 -2.79 9.07 -26.53
N LEU A 101 -3.54 9.70 -25.63
CA LEU A 101 -4.88 9.33 -25.25
C LEU A 101 -5.82 10.41 -25.75
N THR A 102 -6.66 10.06 -26.70
CA THR A 102 -7.66 10.96 -27.28
C THR A 102 -9.00 10.69 -26.60
N PRO A 103 -9.66 11.68 -25.98
CA PRO A 103 -10.99 11.49 -25.43
C PRO A 103 -11.98 11.09 -26.53
N ALA A 104 -12.81 10.07 -26.28
CA ALA A 104 -13.78 9.61 -27.27
C ALA A 104 -14.76 10.70 -27.74
N ALA A 105 -15.04 11.71 -26.89
CA ALA A 105 -15.84 12.88 -27.24
C ALA A 105 -15.20 13.82 -28.27
N ALA A 106 -13.88 13.70 -28.49
CA ALA A 106 -13.10 14.52 -29.41
C ALA A 106 -12.59 13.74 -30.64
N ALA A 107 -12.93 12.44 -30.77
CA ALA A 107 -12.52 11.63 -31.91
C ALA A 107 -13.30 12.03 -33.19
N PRO A 108 -12.63 12.16 -34.35
CA PRO A 108 -13.31 12.39 -35.62
C PRO A 108 -14.19 11.18 -35.96
N GLY A 109 -15.48 11.43 -36.16
CA GLY A 109 -16.45 10.41 -36.58
C GLY A 109 -17.47 9.98 -35.53
N LEU A 110 -17.32 10.38 -34.26
CA LEU A 110 -18.36 10.19 -33.23
C LEU A 110 -19.03 11.51 -32.85
N ARG A 111 -19.41 12.32 -33.86
CA ARG A 111 -20.47 13.32 -33.68
C ARG A 111 -21.77 12.55 -33.48
N LEU A 112 -22.08 12.23 -32.23
CA LEU A 112 -23.37 11.68 -31.84
C LEU A 112 -24.46 12.58 -32.44
N LEU A 113 -25.39 11.93 -33.12
CA LEU A 113 -26.58 12.45 -33.79
C LEU A 113 -27.45 13.32 -32.87
N ALA A 114 -27.02 14.54 -32.57
CA ALA A 114 -27.86 15.58 -31.98
C ALA A 114 -28.46 16.42 -33.11
N GLN A 115 -29.51 15.86 -33.71
CA GLN A 115 -30.61 16.50 -34.44
C GLN A 115 -30.36 17.93 -34.96
N SER A 116 -29.94 18.06 -36.21
CA SER A 116 -30.12 19.29 -36.99
C SER A 116 -31.47 19.26 -37.72
N GLY A 117 -32.53 19.71 -37.04
CA GLY A 117 -33.71 20.31 -37.70
C GLY A 117 -33.49 21.83 -37.85
N PRO A 118 -33.95 22.49 -38.92
CA PRO A 118 -33.62 23.88 -39.17
C PRO A 118 -34.55 24.82 -38.39
N GLY A 119 -34.01 25.73 -37.59
CA GLY A 119 -34.81 26.86 -37.07
C GLY A 119 -34.28 27.61 -35.84
N ARG A 120 -33.66 28.78 -36.11
CA ARG A 120 -33.69 30.04 -35.34
C ARG A 120 -33.05 30.12 -33.92
N PRO A 121 -32.33 31.20 -33.58
CA PRO A 121 -31.64 31.33 -32.29
C PRO A 121 -32.53 32.00 -31.23
N SER A 122 -32.47 31.52 -29.99
CA SER A 122 -32.85 32.29 -28.81
C SER A 122 -31.95 31.96 -27.60
N THR A 123 -31.64 33.02 -26.88
CA THR A 123 -30.76 33.22 -25.72
C THR A 123 -31.10 32.38 -24.47
N PRO A 124 -30.19 32.33 -23.46
CA PRO A 124 -30.05 31.22 -22.53
C PRO A 124 -30.96 31.36 -21.31
N THR A 125 -31.55 30.27 -20.84
CA THR A 125 -32.20 30.24 -19.52
C THR A 125 -32.19 28.83 -18.93
N ALA A 126 -31.89 28.80 -17.63
CA ALA A 126 -32.06 27.70 -16.67
C ALA A 126 -31.09 26.50 -16.79
N LEU A 127 -30.05 26.56 -15.95
CA LEU A 127 -29.19 25.45 -15.55
C LEU A 127 -30.02 24.44 -14.73
N GLY A 128 -30.68 23.52 -15.44
CA GLY A 128 -31.31 22.34 -14.87
C GLY A 128 -30.29 21.23 -14.68
N SER A 129 -30.28 20.64 -13.50
CA SER A 129 -29.51 19.47 -13.09
C SER A 129 -29.58 18.33 -14.10
N THR A 130 -28.52 18.13 -14.88
CA THR A 130 -28.27 16.87 -15.57
C THR A 130 -27.07 16.21 -14.92
N SER A 131 -27.35 15.20 -14.10
CA SER A 131 -26.39 14.19 -13.69
C SER A 131 -25.69 13.65 -14.94
N PHE A 132 -24.41 13.95 -15.09
CA PHE A 132 -23.57 13.28 -16.07
C PHE A 132 -23.42 11.83 -15.62
N ALA A 133 -24.23 10.96 -16.22
CA ALA A 133 -24.09 9.53 -16.06
C ALA A 133 -22.65 9.13 -16.40
N ALA A 134 -22.03 8.33 -15.54
CA ALA A 134 -20.71 7.76 -15.74
C ALA A 134 -20.69 7.03 -17.10
N VAL A 135 -20.06 7.66 -18.09
CA VAL A 135 -19.75 7.00 -19.35
C VAL A 135 -18.59 6.08 -19.06
N GLU A 136 -18.82 4.76 -19.13
CA GLU A 136 -17.71 3.81 -19.11
C GLU A 136 -16.75 4.15 -20.25
N PRO A 137 -15.47 4.43 -19.95
CA PRO A 137 -14.52 4.80 -20.98
C PRO A 137 -14.17 3.55 -21.77
N SER A 138 -14.86 3.35 -22.89
CA SER A 138 -14.32 2.52 -23.97
C SER A 138 -13.04 3.20 -24.44
N VAL A 139 -11.89 2.61 -24.13
CA VAL A 139 -10.61 2.98 -24.74
C VAL A 139 -10.76 2.68 -26.23
N VAL A 140 -11.19 3.67 -27.00
CA VAL A 140 -11.12 3.61 -28.46
C VAL A 140 -9.64 3.75 -28.77
N SER A 141 -8.92 2.62 -28.79
CA SER A 141 -7.62 2.55 -29.45
C SER A 141 -7.87 3.12 -30.84
N GLY A 142 -7.24 4.26 -31.17
CA GLY A 142 -7.36 4.86 -32.50
C GLY A 142 -7.27 3.75 -33.53
N SER A 143 -8.36 3.51 -34.25
CA SER A 143 -8.45 2.40 -35.17
C SER A 143 -7.53 2.71 -36.35
N LEU A 144 -6.24 2.42 -36.21
CA LEU A 144 -5.36 2.23 -37.34
C LEU A 144 -6.10 1.29 -38.29
N SER A 145 -6.33 1.74 -39.53
CA SER A 145 -6.92 0.91 -40.58
C SER A 145 -6.29 -0.48 -40.53
N ALA A 146 -7.09 -1.54 -40.67
CA ALA A 146 -6.58 -2.91 -40.62
C ALA A 146 -5.37 -3.12 -41.55
N ALA A 147 -5.33 -2.39 -42.68
CA ALA A 147 -4.20 -2.35 -43.60
C ALA A 147 -2.93 -1.71 -42.99
N HIS A 148 -3.04 -0.63 -42.21
CA HIS A 148 -1.90 -0.03 -41.50
C HIS A 148 -1.41 -0.92 -40.36
N LYS A 149 -2.32 -1.56 -39.61
CA LYS A 149 -1.93 -2.54 -38.58
C LYS A 149 -1.16 -3.71 -39.19
N ALA A 150 -1.65 -4.27 -40.31
CA ALA A 150 -0.98 -5.36 -41.01
C ALA A 150 0.41 -4.98 -41.52
N LYS A 151 0.57 -3.78 -42.10
CA LYS A 151 1.88 -3.27 -42.53
C LYS A 151 2.85 -3.08 -41.37
N LEU A 152 2.37 -2.56 -40.24
CA LEU A 152 3.20 -2.38 -39.05
C LEU A 152 3.64 -3.73 -38.48
N ILE A 153 2.75 -4.72 -38.44
CA ILE A 153 3.07 -6.09 -37.98
C ILE A 153 4.13 -6.72 -38.88
N ASP A 154 3.98 -6.67 -40.22
CA ASP A 154 4.98 -7.20 -41.15
C ASP A 154 6.35 -6.50 -41.01
N GLY A 155 6.34 -5.18 -40.79
CA GLY A 155 7.57 -4.42 -40.49
C GLY A 155 8.25 -4.88 -39.21
N LEU A 156 7.48 -5.01 -38.13
CA LEU A 156 7.97 -5.48 -36.83
C LEU A 156 8.47 -6.93 -36.90
N GLU A 157 7.81 -7.81 -37.65
CA GLU A 157 8.24 -9.20 -37.85
C GLU A 157 9.62 -9.27 -38.53
N LYS A 158 9.82 -8.47 -39.58
CA LYS A 158 11.13 -8.37 -40.27
C LYS A 158 12.22 -7.85 -39.35
N GLU A 159 11.94 -6.81 -38.58
CA GLU A 159 12.89 -6.26 -37.61
C GLU A 159 13.23 -7.28 -36.52
N LEU A 160 12.22 -8.01 -36.02
CA LEU A 160 12.38 -9.04 -34.99
C LEU A 160 13.25 -10.19 -35.48
N VAL A 161 13.10 -10.63 -36.74
CA VAL A 161 13.98 -11.63 -37.36
C VAL A 161 15.43 -11.13 -37.43
N ALA A 162 15.63 -9.89 -37.90
CA ALA A 162 16.97 -9.30 -38.00
C ALA A 162 17.65 -9.15 -36.63
N LEU A 163 16.90 -8.68 -35.62
CA LEU A 163 17.40 -8.53 -34.25
C LEU A 163 17.71 -9.88 -33.59
N ARG A 164 16.85 -10.90 -33.77
CA ARG A 164 17.13 -12.26 -33.29
C ARG A 164 18.39 -12.86 -33.90
N PHE A 165 18.62 -12.64 -35.20
CA PHE A 165 19.83 -13.10 -35.87
C PHE A 165 21.08 -12.45 -35.25
N ARG A 166 21.07 -11.12 -35.07
CA ARG A 166 22.18 -10.38 -34.44
C ARG A 166 22.42 -10.84 -32.99
N ALA A 167 21.36 -11.02 -32.21
CA ALA A 167 21.45 -11.50 -30.83
C ALA A 167 22.09 -12.89 -30.77
N ARG A 168 21.68 -13.81 -31.64
CA ARG A 168 22.24 -15.16 -31.71
C ARG A 168 23.71 -15.16 -32.13
N GLU A 169 24.09 -14.33 -33.10
CA GLU A 169 25.49 -14.19 -33.50
C GLU A 169 26.36 -13.66 -32.35
N ALA A 170 25.87 -12.65 -31.63
CA ALA A 170 26.52 -12.13 -30.43
C ALA A 170 26.60 -13.17 -29.30
N HIS A 171 25.55 -13.96 -29.09
CA HIS A 171 25.51 -15.05 -28.11
C HIS A 171 26.57 -16.12 -28.40
N ILE A 172 26.71 -16.54 -29.67
CA ILE A 172 27.74 -17.50 -30.08
C ILE A 172 29.15 -16.93 -29.83
N LYS A 173 29.38 -15.64 -30.11
CA LYS A 173 30.65 -14.97 -29.81
C LYS A 173 30.92 -14.95 -28.31
N TYR A 174 29.92 -14.63 -27.50
CA TYR A 174 30.00 -14.63 -26.03
C TYR A 174 30.38 -16.03 -25.48
N VAL A 175 29.68 -17.08 -25.90
CA VAL A 175 29.95 -18.46 -25.45
C VAL A 175 31.36 -18.91 -25.83
N LYS A 176 31.84 -18.55 -27.02
CA LYS A 176 33.22 -18.84 -27.45
C LYS A 176 34.25 -18.13 -26.57
N MET A 177 34.04 -16.85 -26.25
CA MET A 177 34.95 -16.07 -25.39
C MET A 177 34.94 -16.56 -23.93
N ALA A 178 33.78 -16.94 -23.40
CA ALA A 178 33.64 -17.47 -22.04
C ALA A 178 34.33 -18.82 -21.83
N GLY A 179 34.58 -19.59 -22.90
CA GLY A 179 35.29 -20.87 -22.83
C GLY A 179 36.83 -20.76 -22.88
N THR A 180 37.38 -19.63 -23.32
CA THR A 180 38.83 -19.45 -23.53
C THR A 180 39.49 -18.56 -22.48
N GLU A 181 38.77 -17.61 -21.91
CA GLU A 181 39.25 -16.68 -20.88
C GLU A 181 38.23 -16.61 -19.72
N LEU A 182 38.57 -15.97 -18.60
CA LEU A 182 37.61 -15.62 -17.53
C LEU A 182 37.11 -14.18 -17.76
N PRO A 183 36.20 -13.91 -18.73
CA PRO A 183 35.76 -12.55 -19.00
C PRO A 183 34.92 -12.02 -17.83
N VAL A 184 35.18 -10.77 -17.43
CA VAL A 184 34.30 -10.04 -16.52
C VAL A 184 33.04 -9.63 -17.30
N VAL A 185 31.94 -10.34 -17.04
CA VAL A 185 30.65 -10.06 -17.68
C VAL A 185 29.98 -8.89 -16.96
N ARG A 186 29.71 -7.80 -17.69
CA ARG A 186 28.89 -6.71 -17.17
C ARG A 186 27.41 -6.98 -17.52
N PRO A 187 26.54 -7.28 -16.55
CA PRO A 187 25.13 -7.48 -16.84
C PRO A 187 24.49 -6.17 -17.31
N ALA A 188 23.60 -6.26 -18.29
CA ALA A 188 22.74 -5.15 -18.69
C ALA A 188 21.66 -4.95 -17.61
N LEU A 189 21.98 -4.17 -16.59
CA LEU A 189 21.05 -3.86 -15.51
C LEU A 189 20.03 -2.84 -16.01
N SER A 190 18.75 -3.23 -16.02
CA SER A 190 17.64 -2.31 -16.23
C SER A 190 17.35 -1.54 -14.95
N SER A 191 16.78 -0.34 -15.06
CA SER A 191 16.30 0.38 -13.87
C SER A 191 15.19 -0.43 -13.20
N VAL A 192 15.32 -0.63 -11.89
CA VAL A 192 14.30 -1.23 -11.03
C VAL A 192 13.96 -0.21 -9.96
N ASN A 193 12.68 0.14 -9.88
CA ASN A 193 12.12 0.97 -8.84
C ASN A 193 11.37 0.08 -7.84
N THR A 194 11.90 -0.01 -6.63
CA THR A 194 11.29 -0.76 -5.53
C THR A 194 10.87 0.21 -4.45
N SER A 195 9.60 0.17 -4.05
CA SER A 195 9.05 1.01 -2.98
C SER A 195 8.25 0.18 -1.99
N LEU A 196 8.29 0.58 -0.72
CA LEU A 196 7.55 -0.04 0.37
C LEU A 196 6.85 1.08 1.15
N GLN A 197 5.53 1.18 1.00
CA GLN A 197 4.73 2.24 1.62
C GLN A 197 3.66 1.64 2.52
N LEU A 198 3.47 2.22 3.70
CA LEU A 198 2.45 1.79 4.63
C LEU A 198 1.09 2.28 4.14
N ASP A 199 0.17 1.35 3.87
CA ASP A 199 -1.20 1.67 3.50
C ASP A 199 -2.07 1.73 4.74
N THR A 200 -2.77 2.86 4.89
CA THR A 200 -3.66 3.12 6.04
C THR A 200 -4.95 2.32 6.00
N SER A 201 -5.37 1.85 4.82
CA SER A 201 -6.63 1.12 4.65
C SER A 201 -6.50 -0.36 5.01
N HIS A 202 -5.47 -1.04 4.50
CA HIS A 202 -5.23 -2.46 4.74
C HIS A 202 -4.35 -2.77 5.97
N ALA A 203 -3.86 -1.73 6.66
CA ALA A 203 -2.91 -1.85 7.78
C ALA A 203 -1.72 -2.77 7.46
N ALA A 204 -1.20 -2.65 6.24
CA ALA A 204 -0.10 -3.44 5.71
C ALA A 204 0.77 -2.57 4.80
N TYR A 205 2.00 -3.00 4.55
CA TYR A 205 2.85 -2.34 3.57
C TYR A 205 2.52 -2.81 2.16
N VAL A 206 2.40 -1.88 1.22
CA VAL A 206 2.36 -2.16 -0.20
C VAL A 206 3.80 -2.15 -0.72
N LEU A 207 4.32 -3.33 -1.02
CA LEU A 207 5.56 -3.50 -1.76
C LEU A 207 5.27 -3.40 -3.26
N THR A 208 5.86 -2.43 -3.93
CA THR A 208 5.81 -2.30 -5.38
C THR A 208 7.21 -2.47 -5.97
N VAL A 209 7.36 -3.42 -6.87
CA VAL A 209 8.59 -3.66 -7.65
C VAL A 209 8.26 -3.40 -9.11
N GLU A 210 8.89 -2.40 -9.71
CA GLU A 210 8.67 -2.00 -11.09
C GLU A 210 10.00 -1.97 -11.86
N SER A 211 10.01 -2.46 -13.09
CA SER A 211 11.20 -2.45 -13.95
C SER A 211 10.90 -2.02 -15.38
N ALA A 212 11.90 -1.43 -16.04
CA ALA A 212 11.81 -1.07 -17.46
C ALA A 212 11.75 -2.32 -18.37
N ALA A 213 12.46 -3.38 -18.00
CA ALA A 213 12.38 -4.67 -18.69
C ALA A 213 11.34 -5.59 -18.01
N ILE A 214 11.00 -6.68 -18.69
CA ILE A 214 10.02 -7.66 -18.20
C ILE A 214 10.63 -8.43 -17.02
N LEU A 215 9.84 -8.61 -15.97
CA LEU A 215 10.22 -9.43 -14.82
C LEU A 215 9.98 -10.91 -15.13
N ASP A 216 10.97 -11.74 -14.82
CA ASP A 216 10.88 -13.21 -14.82
C ASP A 216 10.34 -13.67 -13.46
N SER A 217 11.05 -13.32 -12.40
CA SER A 217 10.62 -13.64 -11.04
C SER A 217 11.04 -12.57 -10.05
N VAL A 218 10.29 -12.47 -8.95
CA VAL A 218 10.66 -11.64 -7.80
C VAL A 218 10.77 -12.54 -6.58
N LEU A 219 11.96 -12.61 -6.00
CA LEU A 219 12.20 -13.36 -4.77
C LEU A 219 12.25 -12.39 -3.59
N ILE A 220 11.57 -12.75 -2.51
CA ILE A 220 11.52 -11.98 -1.28
C ILE A 220 12.09 -12.85 -0.16
N GLN A 221 13.10 -12.31 0.52
CA GLN A 221 13.71 -12.90 1.71
C GLN A 221 13.56 -11.93 2.87
N SER A 222 13.06 -12.39 4.02
CA SER A 222 13.05 -11.59 5.25
C SER A 222 13.65 -12.35 6.43
N ASP A 223 14.30 -11.62 7.33
CA ASP A 223 14.78 -12.02 8.66
C ASP A 223 13.71 -11.86 9.76
N VAL A 224 12.57 -11.25 9.43
CA VAL A 224 11.41 -11.04 10.29
C VAL A 224 10.25 -11.91 9.78
N PRO A 225 9.41 -12.47 10.66
CA PRO A 225 8.17 -13.12 10.24
C PRO A 225 7.24 -12.07 9.62
N LEU A 226 6.95 -12.24 8.34
CA LEU A 226 6.09 -11.37 7.56
C LEU A 226 5.08 -12.22 6.83
N GLU A 227 3.84 -11.75 6.78
CA GLU A 227 2.82 -12.33 5.93
C GLU A 227 2.81 -11.59 4.59
N ILE A 228 2.95 -12.33 3.49
CA ILE A 228 3.04 -11.76 2.15
C ILE A 228 1.92 -12.33 1.28
N SER A 229 1.10 -11.46 0.70
CA SER A 229 0.04 -11.79 -0.26
C SER A 229 0.16 -10.96 -1.53
N HIS A 230 -0.31 -11.49 -2.66
CA HIS A 230 -0.38 -10.72 -3.90
C HIS A 230 -1.49 -9.69 -3.82
N LEU A 231 -1.21 -8.47 -4.28
CA LEU A 231 -2.20 -7.42 -4.42
C LEU A 231 -2.60 -7.29 -5.88
N ALA A 232 -3.82 -7.72 -6.20
CA ALA A 232 -4.40 -7.49 -7.52
C ALA A 232 -4.83 -6.03 -7.63
N LEU A 233 -4.27 -5.29 -8.58
CA LEU A 233 -4.69 -3.91 -8.84
C LEU A 233 -5.97 -3.91 -9.70
N PRO A 234 -7.06 -3.26 -9.24
CA PRO A 234 -8.33 -3.22 -9.94
C PRO A 234 -8.22 -2.43 -11.26
N GLY A 235 -8.94 -2.87 -12.29
CA GLY A 235 -8.92 -2.26 -13.63
C GLY A 235 -7.84 -2.81 -14.57
N ARG A 236 -6.93 -3.67 -14.09
CA ARG A 236 -5.96 -4.38 -14.92
C ARG A 236 -6.57 -5.66 -15.50
N SER A 237 -7.51 -5.50 -16.42
CA SER A 237 -8.19 -6.62 -17.09
C SER A 237 -7.25 -7.30 -18.08
N GLY A 238 -6.55 -8.37 -17.66
CA GLY A 238 -5.91 -9.29 -18.61
C GLY A 238 -4.68 -10.07 -18.14
N ALA A 239 -4.06 -9.70 -17.01
CA ALA A 239 -2.88 -10.41 -16.51
C ALA A 239 -3.29 -11.56 -15.55
N PRO A 240 -2.83 -12.81 -15.78
CA PRO A 240 -3.06 -13.89 -14.83
C PRO A 240 -2.29 -13.62 -13.53
N ALA A 241 -2.94 -13.83 -12.38
CA ALA A 241 -2.28 -13.65 -11.09
C ALA A 241 -0.94 -14.44 -11.02
N PRO A 242 0.11 -13.85 -10.43
CA PRO A 242 1.42 -14.49 -10.33
C PRO A 242 1.33 -15.75 -9.47
N VAL A 243 2.15 -16.74 -9.81
CA VAL A 243 2.23 -17.97 -9.01
C VAL A 243 3.13 -17.67 -7.80
N ILE A 244 2.58 -17.83 -6.60
CA ILE A 244 3.28 -17.58 -5.35
C ILE A 244 3.78 -18.91 -4.79
N SER A 245 5.09 -19.08 -4.71
CA SER A 245 5.73 -20.23 -4.07
C SER A 245 6.33 -19.82 -2.74
N ARG A 246 5.89 -20.44 -1.64
CA ARG A 246 6.43 -20.22 -0.29
C ARG A 246 7.36 -21.37 0.06
N THR A 247 8.64 -21.07 0.24
CA THR A 247 9.66 -22.08 0.55
C THR A 247 9.92 -22.09 2.05
N SER A 248 9.91 -23.27 2.66
CA SER A 248 10.31 -23.40 4.06
C SER A 248 11.78 -22.99 4.23
N PRO A 249 12.10 -22.06 5.14
CA PRO A 249 13.48 -21.64 5.34
C PRO A 249 14.34 -22.78 5.90
N PRO A 250 15.63 -22.85 5.52
CA PRO A 250 16.52 -23.89 6.02
C PRO A 250 16.79 -23.73 7.53
N PRO A 251 16.86 -24.83 8.30
CA PRO A 251 17.15 -24.77 9.73
C PRO A 251 18.55 -24.16 9.95
N GLY A 252 18.62 -23.08 10.75
CA GLY A 252 19.85 -22.32 11.01
C GLY A 252 20.15 -21.18 10.04
N GLY A 253 19.33 -20.98 9.01
CA GLY A 253 19.41 -19.80 8.15
C GLY A 253 18.86 -18.54 8.83
N ALA A 254 19.42 -17.38 8.51
CA ALA A 254 18.92 -16.08 8.99
C ALA A 254 17.56 -15.67 8.37
N ALA A 255 17.08 -16.40 7.36
CA ALA A 255 15.80 -16.12 6.71
C ALA A 255 14.66 -16.80 7.46
N LYS A 256 13.64 -16.03 7.85
CA LYS A 256 12.37 -16.54 8.41
C LYS A 256 11.30 -16.69 7.33
N VAL A 257 11.38 -15.90 6.26
CA VAL A 257 10.41 -15.90 5.16
C VAL A 257 11.16 -15.95 3.83
N LEU A 258 10.74 -16.87 2.96
CA LEU A 258 11.19 -17.01 1.57
C LEU A 258 9.96 -17.16 0.67
N VAL A 259 9.74 -16.19 -0.19
CA VAL A 259 8.62 -16.18 -1.15
C VAL A 259 9.15 -15.88 -2.54
N THR A 260 8.71 -16.67 -3.52
CA THR A 260 9.00 -16.42 -4.93
C THR A 260 7.72 -16.14 -5.67
N PHE A 261 7.67 -14.99 -6.36
CA PHE A 261 6.64 -14.64 -7.32
C PHE A 261 7.15 -14.98 -8.71
N ASP A 262 6.52 -15.95 -9.35
CA ASP A 262 6.75 -16.26 -10.76
C ASP A 262 5.77 -15.43 -11.61
N LEU A 263 6.34 -14.52 -12.38
CA LEU A 263 5.64 -13.60 -13.26
C LEU A 263 5.82 -14.17 -14.66
N LYS A 264 4.74 -14.60 -15.33
CA LYS A 264 4.76 -15.34 -16.62
C LYS A 264 5.28 -14.50 -17.81
N HIS A 265 6.37 -13.76 -17.65
CA HIS A 265 7.08 -12.92 -18.60
C HIS A 265 6.24 -11.87 -19.33
N THR A 266 5.18 -11.39 -18.70
CA THR A 266 4.32 -10.33 -19.26
C THR A 266 4.35 -9.07 -18.41
N GLU A 267 4.65 -9.22 -17.11
CA GLU A 267 4.55 -8.13 -16.15
C GLU A 267 5.89 -7.39 -16.00
N ARG A 268 5.80 -6.06 -15.93
CA ARG A 268 6.91 -5.16 -15.57
C ARG A 268 6.82 -4.68 -14.13
N ARG A 269 5.71 -5.00 -13.45
CA ARG A 269 5.39 -4.48 -12.14
C ARG A 269 4.65 -5.52 -11.32
N LEU A 270 5.17 -5.76 -10.11
CA LEU A 270 4.54 -6.57 -9.09
C LEU A 270 4.11 -5.67 -7.92
N SER A 271 2.89 -5.88 -7.43
CA SER A 271 2.41 -5.32 -6.18
C SER A 271 2.05 -6.45 -5.21
N ALA A 272 2.56 -6.35 -3.99
CA ALA A 272 2.33 -7.32 -2.92
C ALA A 272 2.03 -6.60 -1.60
N LEU A 273 1.12 -7.15 -0.81
CA LEU A 273 0.91 -6.73 0.57
C LEU A 273 1.89 -7.47 1.47
N VAL A 274 2.53 -6.73 2.35
CA VAL A 274 3.49 -7.21 3.34
C VAL A 274 3.01 -6.76 4.71
N ARG A 275 2.49 -7.69 5.50
CA ARG A 275 2.03 -7.44 6.87
C ARG A 275 3.14 -7.80 7.84
N SER A 276 3.55 -6.82 8.63
CA SER A 276 4.54 -6.95 9.69
C SER A 276 3.87 -7.07 11.05
N ILE A 277 4.65 -7.55 12.03
CA ILE A 277 4.27 -7.60 13.44
C ILE A 277 5.11 -6.54 14.16
N GLU A 278 4.47 -5.72 15.01
CA GLU A 278 5.19 -4.72 15.80
C GLU A 278 6.16 -5.36 16.80
N GLY A 279 7.23 -4.65 17.13
CA GLY A 279 8.27 -5.11 18.05
C GLY A 279 9.41 -5.87 17.37
N GLN A 280 9.18 -6.45 16.19
CA GLN A 280 10.25 -7.10 15.42
C GLN A 280 10.84 -6.16 14.37
N SER A 281 12.17 -6.16 14.25
CA SER A 281 12.89 -5.32 13.29
C SER A 281 13.89 -6.14 12.48
N GLY A 282 14.09 -5.77 11.23
CA GLY A 282 15.02 -6.47 10.34
C GLY A 282 15.06 -5.88 8.93
N THR A 283 15.50 -6.68 7.96
CA THR A 283 15.68 -6.31 6.56
C THR A 283 14.91 -7.24 5.63
N LEU A 284 14.01 -6.63 4.85
CA LEU A 284 13.38 -7.25 3.68
C LEU A 284 14.32 -7.12 2.48
N LYS A 285 14.72 -8.24 1.88
CA LYS A 285 15.51 -8.31 0.66
C LYS A 285 14.61 -8.71 -0.49
N VAL A 286 14.61 -7.91 -1.54
CA VAL A 286 13.82 -8.13 -2.75
C VAL A 286 14.78 -8.30 -3.92
N TYR A 287 14.71 -9.46 -4.57
CA TYR A 287 15.50 -9.81 -5.74
C TYR A 287 14.61 -9.76 -6.96
N ALA A 288 14.79 -8.75 -7.81
CA ALA A 288 14.08 -8.64 -9.09
C ALA A 288 14.91 -9.30 -10.18
N VAL A 289 14.41 -10.40 -10.76
CA VAL A 289 15.06 -11.13 -11.85
C VAL A 289 14.45 -10.69 -13.17
N MET A 290 15.30 -10.24 -14.09
CA MET A 290 14.85 -9.77 -15.41
C MET A 290 14.78 -10.91 -16.42
N ALA A 291 13.76 -10.89 -17.28
CA ALA A 291 13.67 -11.76 -18.44
C ALA A 291 14.67 -11.29 -19.51
N SER A 292 15.88 -11.84 -19.46
CA SER A 292 16.98 -11.59 -20.39
C SER A 292 17.72 -12.90 -20.67
N GLU A 293 18.38 -13.02 -21.83
CA GLU A 293 19.20 -14.19 -22.18
C GLU A 293 20.30 -14.45 -21.13
N VAL A 294 20.87 -13.37 -20.58
CA VAL A 294 21.74 -13.43 -19.40
C VAL A 294 20.91 -13.06 -18.19
N LYS A 295 20.52 -14.06 -17.40
CA LYS A 295 19.77 -13.82 -16.15
C LYS A 295 20.60 -12.98 -15.21
N SER A 296 20.05 -11.83 -14.84
CA SER A 296 20.60 -10.94 -13.83
C SER A 296 19.52 -10.58 -12.82
N ALA A 297 19.93 -10.36 -11.59
CA ALA A 297 19.04 -10.02 -10.49
C ALA A 297 19.52 -8.75 -9.81
N ILE A 298 18.59 -7.85 -9.48
CA ILE A 298 18.85 -6.65 -8.69
C ILE A 298 18.33 -6.89 -7.28
N LEU A 299 19.22 -6.74 -6.30
CA LEU A 299 18.89 -6.84 -4.88
C LEU A 299 18.60 -5.46 -4.30
N THR A 300 17.37 -5.24 -3.85
CA THR A 300 16.99 -4.10 -3.00
C THR A 300 16.85 -4.54 -1.55
N ARG A 301 17.35 -3.73 -0.61
CA ARG A 301 17.22 -3.97 0.84
C ARG A 301 16.35 -2.89 1.46
N LEU A 302 15.28 -3.28 2.12
CA LEU A 302 14.30 -2.39 2.73
C LEU A 302 14.21 -2.70 4.24
N PRO A 303 14.41 -1.73 5.12
CA PRO A 303 14.35 -1.97 6.57
C PRO A 303 12.89 -2.07 7.05
N ILE A 304 12.60 -3.10 7.85
CA ILE A 304 11.37 -3.21 8.63
C ILE A 304 11.66 -2.66 10.02
N LYS A 305 10.95 -1.59 10.38
CA LYS A 305 11.12 -0.85 11.64
C LYS A 305 10.39 -1.56 12.79
N PRO A 306 10.87 -1.45 14.05
CA PRO A 306 10.16 -2.00 15.21
C PRO A 306 8.70 -1.55 15.32
N LEU A 307 8.43 -0.25 15.16
CA LEU A 307 7.08 0.32 15.14
C LEU A 307 6.60 0.53 13.71
N SER A 308 6.63 -0.53 12.93
CA SER A 308 6.35 -0.50 11.49
C SER A 308 4.92 -0.08 11.15
N LEU A 309 3.92 -0.35 12.00
CA LEU A 309 2.52 -0.01 11.71
C LEU A 309 2.13 1.41 12.17
N HIS A 310 3.09 2.25 12.55
CA HIS A 310 2.83 3.65 12.91
C HIS A 310 2.92 4.57 11.69
N ALA A 311 1.90 5.38 11.45
CA ALA A 311 1.91 6.43 10.43
C ALA A 311 2.10 7.79 11.08
N ARG A 312 3.02 8.60 10.55
CA ARG A 312 3.23 9.99 11.00
C ARG A 312 2.03 10.85 10.59
N VAL A 313 1.49 11.62 11.54
CA VAL A 313 0.39 12.57 11.32
C VAL A 313 0.85 13.98 11.67
N PRO A 314 0.27 15.03 11.05
CA PRO A 314 0.67 16.41 11.32
C PRO A 314 0.30 16.87 12.74
N SER A 315 -0.86 16.44 13.22
CA SER A 315 -1.36 16.69 14.57
C SER A 315 -2.33 15.59 14.97
N LEU A 316 -2.57 15.46 16.28
CA LEU A 316 -3.64 14.61 16.80
C LEU A 316 -4.95 15.40 16.87
N PRO A 317 -6.09 14.77 16.49
CA PRO A 317 -7.39 15.43 16.53
C PRO A 317 -7.87 15.68 17.96
N VAL A 318 -7.51 14.80 18.89
CA VAL A 318 -7.83 14.90 20.32
C VAL A 318 -6.52 14.73 21.10
N PRO A 319 -6.25 15.59 22.11
CA PRO A 319 -5.13 15.39 23.03
C PRO A 319 -5.24 14.04 23.75
N LEU A 320 -4.12 13.40 24.06
CA LEU A 320 -4.16 12.15 24.83
C LEU A 320 -4.66 12.39 26.24
N ASP A 321 -5.59 11.55 26.67
CA ASP A 321 -6.07 11.53 28.05
C ASP A 321 -5.00 10.88 28.95
N PRO A 322 -4.58 11.55 30.05
CA PRO A 322 -3.56 11.05 30.95
C PRO A 322 -3.93 9.74 31.67
N THR A 323 -5.21 9.38 31.75
CA THR A 323 -5.67 8.14 32.41
C THR A 323 -5.40 6.89 31.58
N ILE A 324 -5.42 7.03 30.24
CA ILE A 324 -5.17 5.95 29.27
C ILE A 324 -3.75 6.01 28.72
N ALA A 325 -3.09 7.17 28.76
CA ALA A 325 -1.76 7.34 28.20
C ALA A 325 -0.69 6.76 29.13
N SER A 326 0.19 5.94 28.57
CA SER A 326 1.44 5.50 29.19
C SER A 326 2.60 6.37 28.68
N SER A 327 3.51 6.73 29.57
CA SER A 327 4.63 7.62 29.28
C SER A 327 5.98 6.94 29.52
N LEU A 328 6.96 7.26 28.69
CA LEU A 328 8.38 6.94 28.89
C LEU A 328 9.16 8.25 28.85
N ALA A 329 9.70 8.63 30.00
CA ALA A 329 10.60 9.75 30.15
C ALA A 329 12.05 9.27 30.13
N LEU A 330 12.84 9.86 29.25
CA LEU A 330 14.27 9.63 29.13
C LEU A 330 15.03 10.88 29.54
N SER A 331 16.10 10.70 30.32
CA SER A 331 17.08 11.74 30.57
C SER A 331 18.49 11.17 30.57
N GLY A 332 19.43 11.88 29.96
CA GLY A 332 20.82 11.42 29.93
C GLY A 332 21.76 12.37 29.17
N ASP A 333 23.06 12.10 29.30
CA ASP A 333 24.10 12.85 28.61
C ASP A 333 24.33 12.28 27.20
N VAL A 334 23.37 12.52 26.32
CA VAL A 334 23.38 12.05 24.93
C VAL A 334 23.12 13.22 24.00
N ALA A 335 23.82 13.33 22.88
CA ALA A 335 23.52 14.35 21.90
C ALA A 335 22.08 14.18 21.34
N LEU A 336 21.34 15.28 21.18
CA LEU A 336 19.98 15.24 20.64
C LEU A 336 19.93 14.56 19.25
N SER A 337 20.95 14.77 18.41
CA SER A 337 21.09 14.11 17.10
C SER A 337 21.17 12.59 17.20
N GLN A 338 21.81 12.09 18.25
CA GLN A 338 21.96 10.67 18.51
C GLN A 338 20.65 10.04 18.97
N LEU A 339 19.93 10.71 19.87
CA LEU A 339 18.58 10.33 20.29
C LEU A 339 17.62 10.30 19.08
N PHE A 340 17.65 11.34 18.25
CA PHE A 340 16.85 11.41 17.03
C PHE A 340 17.16 10.26 16.08
N ALA A 341 18.44 9.90 15.91
CA ALA A 341 18.82 8.74 15.10
C ALA A 341 18.22 7.43 15.64
N TRP A 342 18.19 7.24 16.97
CA TRP A 342 17.54 6.06 17.58
C TRP A 342 16.03 6.06 17.37
N VAL A 343 15.37 7.21 17.47
CA VAL A 343 13.94 7.35 17.15
C VAL A 343 13.68 7.03 15.68
N SER A 344 14.54 7.50 14.76
CA SER A 344 14.48 7.16 13.32
C SER A 344 14.78 5.69 13.01
N LEU A 345 15.43 4.96 13.91
CA LEU A 345 15.55 3.50 13.82
C LEU A 345 14.26 2.79 14.24
N ALA A 346 13.52 3.35 15.20
CA ALA A 346 12.28 2.76 15.73
C ALA A 346 11.04 3.05 14.86
N LEU A 347 10.92 4.27 14.34
CA LEU A 347 9.71 4.77 13.68
C LEU A 347 9.92 4.96 12.16
N PRO A 348 8.88 4.72 11.34
CA PRO A 348 8.90 5.01 9.91
C PRO A 348 8.66 6.51 9.65
N ASN A 349 8.97 6.97 8.43
CA ASN A 349 8.70 8.34 7.95
C ASN A 349 9.22 9.48 8.84
N MET A 350 10.27 9.21 9.61
CA MET A 350 11.06 10.23 10.28
C MET A 350 11.89 11.01 9.24
N PRO A 351 12.05 12.34 9.40
CA PRO A 351 12.92 13.12 8.53
C PRO A 351 14.35 12.59 8.52
N ASP A 352 15.02 12.59 7.37
CA ASP A 352 16.43 12.20 7.26
C ASP A 352 17.36 13.13 8.04
N ARG A 353 16.96 14.40 8.15
CA ARG A 353 17.68 15.44 8.89
C ARG A 353 16.77 16.04 9.95
N MET A 354 17.34 16.20 11.14
CA MET A 354 16.69 16.93 12.22
C MET A 354 16.41 18.37 11.78
N GLY A 355 15.20 18.85 12.08
CA GLY A 355 14.84 20.26 11.89
C GLY A 355 15.56 21.20 12.86
N SER A 356 15.56 22.50 12.58
CA SER A 356 16.10 23.49 13.51
C SER A 356 15.28 23.50 14.81
N VAL A 357 15.96 23.38 15.95
CA VAL A 357 15.35 23.40 17.29
C VAL A 357 15.14 24.86 17.74
N ALA A 358 14.38 25.63 16.96
CA ALA A 358 14.13 27.04 17.26
C ALA A 358 13.28 27.22 18.55
N ASP A 359 12.32 26.30 18.77
CA ASP A 359 11.36 26.35 19.88
C ASP A 359 11.79 25.52 21.12
N GLY A 360 13.06 25.09 21.18
CA GLY A 360 13.60 24.33 22.32
C GLY A 360 13.10 22.89 22.48
N SER A 361 12.16 22.43 21.66
CA SER A 361 11.72 21.02 21.60
C SER A 361 11.23 20.65 20.20
N LEU A 362 11.33 19.37 19.86
CA LEU A 362 10.83 18.76 18.63
C LEU A 362 9.70 17.81 19.01
N THR A 363 8.53 17.99 18.40
CA THR A 363 7.36 17.13 18.62
C THR A 363 6.94 16.45 17.32
N TYR A 364 6.74 15.15 17.39
CA TYR A 364 6.22 14.33 16.30
C TYR A 364 5.01 13.53 16.76
N TYR A 365 3.99 13.46 15.91
CA TYR A 365 2.76 12.74 16.17
C TYR A 365 2.66 11.52 15.25
N PHE A 366 2.27 10.40 15.82
CA PHE A 366 2.06 9.14 15.12
C PHE A 366 0.73 8.52 15.52
N LYS A 367 0.15 7.75 14.60
CA LYS A 367 -1.03 6.94 14.82
C LYS A 367 -0.74 5.51 14.36
N SER A 368 -1.00 4.52 15.22
CA SER A 368 -1.00 3.12 14.82
C SER A 368 -2.11 2.92 13.78
N VAL A 369 -1.75 2.47 12.59
CA VAL A 369 -2.71 2.25 11.50
C VAL A 369 -3.67 1.12 11.88
N TYR A 370 -3.16 0.09 12.56
CA TYR A 370 -3.96 -1.07 12.89
C TYR A 370 -4.92 -0.79 14.06
N LEU A 371 -4.41 -0.43 15.23
CA LEU A 371 -5.23 -0.22 16.43
C LEU A 371 -5.88 1.17 16.48
N GLY A 372 -5.34 2.14 15.75
CA GLY A 372 -5.80 3.52 15.80
C GLY A 372 -5.24 4.33 16.97
N THR A 373 -4.40 3.73 17.82
CA THR A 373 -3.81 4.38 19.00
C THR A 373 -2.81 5.48 18.64
N ALA A 374 -2.73 6.51 19.46
CA ALA A 374 -1.81 7.63 19.27
C ALA A 374 -0.45 7.40 19.95
N LEU A 375 0.59 8.00 19.37
CA LEU A 375 1.94 8.13 19.95
C LEU A 375 2.44 9.56 19.72
N VAL A 376 2.88 10.20 20.80
CA VAL A 376 3.53 11.51 20.79
C VAL A 376 4.98 11.32 21.18
N VAL A 377 5.87 11.87 20.36
CA VAL A 377 7.31 11.87 20.61
C VAL A 377 7.77 13.31 20.77
N GLU A 378 8.23 13.65 21.96
CA GLU A 378 8.82 14.94 22.27
C GLU A 378 10.29 14.76 22.63
N MET A 379 11.16 15.62 22.12
CA MET A 379 12.57 15.60 22.46
C MET A 379 13.12 17.02 22.49
N GLY A 380 13.99 17.32 23.45
CA GLY A 380 14.52 18.66 23.61
C GLY A 380 15.89 18.69 24.26
N PRO A 381 16.69 19.75 24.01
CA PRO A 381 17.91 20.01 24.76
C PRO A 381 17.58 20.90 25.98
N ARG A 382 17.69 20.41 27.23
CA ARG A 382 17.96 21.20 28.47
C ARG A 382 17.68 20.44 29.78
N PRO A 383 18.49 20.63 30.85
CA PRO A 383 19.95 20.88 30.90
C PRO A 383 20.77 19.65 30.45
N SER A 384 20.17 18.46 30.48
CA SER A 384 20.57 17.27 29.73
C SER A 384 19.58 17.02 28.59
N THR A 385 19.91 16.14 27.65
CA THR A 385 18.97 15.76 26.61
C THR A 385 17.85 14.94 27.22
N TRP A 386 16.61 15.33 26.93
CA TRP A 386 15.43 14.63 27.38
C TRP A 386 14.56 14.19 26.21
N ALA A 387 13.85 13.09 26.41
CA ALA A 387 12.84 12.60 25.49
C ALA A 387 11.62 12.17 26.30
N ARG A 388 10.44 12.42 25.76
CA ARG A 388 9.18 11.94 26.32
C ARG A 388 8.36 11.27 25.23
N PHE A 389 8.06 10.00 25.43
CA PHE A 389 7.19 9.22 24.56
C PHE A 389 5.88 9.00 25.29
N THR A 390 4.76 9.38 24.71
CA THR A 390 3.44 9.23 25.33
C THR A 390 2.54 8.48 24.37
N SER A 391 1.96 7.34 24.75
CA SER A 391 1.11 6.52 23.89
C SER A 391 -0.06 5.90 24.65
N GLU A 392 -1.17 5.70 23.95
CA GLU A 392 -2.34 4.96 24.46
C GLU A 392 -2.08 3.44 24.53
N SER A 393 -1.05 2.95 23.83
CA SER A 393 -0.64 1.55 23.87
C SER A 393 0.62 1.36 24.72
N PRO A 394 0.57 0.57 25.80
CA PRO A 394 1.75 0.30 26.62
C PRO A 394 2.80 -0.54 25.87
N SER A 395 2.38 -1.40 24.92
CA SER A 395 3.32 -2.18 24.08
C SER A 395 4.19 -1.27 23.21
N THR A 396 3.63 -0.18 22.67
CA THR A 396 4.41 0.81 21.90
C THR A 396 5.54 1.42 22.75
N ILE A 397 5.26 1.71 24.03
CA ILE A 397 6.25 2.21 24.97
C ILE A 397 7.30 1.14 25.31
N SER A 398 6.89 -0.12 25.46
CA SER A 398 7.78 -1.26 25.72
C SER A 398 8.79 -1.44 24.58
N ILE A 399 8.30 -1.41 23.34
CA ILE A 399 9.11 -1.52 22.12
C ILE A 399 10.12 -0.36 22.03
N LEU A 400 9.68 0.89 22.24
CA LEU A 400 10.57 2.06 22.21
C LEU A 400 11.66 1.97 23.28
N ARG A 401 11.28 1.59 24.50
CA ARG A 401 12.23 1.39 25.60
C ARG A 401 13.29 0.36 25.22
N GLU A 402 12.89 -0.78 24.67
CA GLU A 402 13.81 -1.86 24.30
C GLU A 402 14.79 -1.43 23.19
N VAL A 403 14.28 -0.78 22.14
CA VAL A 403 15.10 -0.30 21.02
C VAL A 403 16.13 0.72 21.50
N ILE A 404 15.69 1.70 22.31
CA ILE A 404 16.59 2.75 22.82
C ILE A 404 17.59 2.18 23.81
N ALA A 405 17.16 1.31 24.73
CA ALA A 405 18.06 0.66 25.69
C ALA A 405 19.13 -0.18 24.99
N ARG A 406 18.75 -0.93 23.93
CA ARG A 406 19.69 -1.71 23.12
C ARG A 406 20.73 -0.83 22.44
N GLU A 407 20.32 0.28 21.85
CA GLU A 407 21.24 1.23 21.19
C GLU A 407 22.15 1.95 22.20
N ALA A 408 21.63 2.30 23.38
CA ALA A 408 22.41 2.90 24.46
C ALA A 408 23.48 1.94 24.98
N ASN A 409 23.10 0.67 25.21
CA ASN A 409 24.02 -0.39 25.67
C ASN A 409 25.10 -0.70 24.62
N THR A 410 24.75 -0.73 23.34
CA THR A 410 25.70 -0.96 22.25
C THR A 410 26.79 0.11 22.19
N ARG A 411 26.48 1.33 22.67
CA ARG A 411 27.39 2.47 22.71
C ARG A 411 27.91 2.79 24.10
N SER A 412 27.60 1.95 25.10
CA SER A 412 27.97 2.14 26.51
C SER A 412 27.55 3.50 27.10
N LEU A 413 26.39 4.02 26.70
CA LEU A 413 25.85 5.28 27.20
C LEU A 413 24.89 5.04 28.37
N GLN A 414 25.01 5.86 29.43
CA GLN A 414 24.10 5.80 30.57
C GLN A 414 22.86 6.66 30.31
N LEU A 415 21.67 6.03 30.39
CA LEU A 415 20.38 6.68 30.27
C LEU A 415 19.51 6.36 31.48
N SER A 416 18.87 7.38 32.04
CA SER A 416 17.77 7.21 32.98
C SER A 416 16.48 7.04 32.18
N MET A 417 15.76 5.93 32.42
CA MET A 417 14.48 5.62 31.76
C MET A 417 13.42 5.43 32.84
N GLN A 418 12.40 6.29 32.85
CA GLN A 418 11.26 6.20 33.76
C GLN A 418 10.00 5.89 32.94
N VAL A 419 9.28 4.84 33.32
CA VAL A 419 8.03 4.43 32.68
C VAL A 419 6.89 4.67 33.65
N GLU A 420 5.86 5.36 33.19
CA GLU A 420 4.59 5.53 33.88
C GLU A 420 3.50 4.86 33.05
N MET A 421 2.79 3.90 33.62
CA MET A 421 1.66 3.27 32.93
C MET A 421 0.37 3.99 33.26
N GLY A 422 -0.45 4.23 32.24
CA GLY A 422 -1.83 4.70 32.43
C GLY A 422 -2.65 3.63 33.17
N ALA A 423 -3.46 4.05 34.14
CA ALA A 423 -4.26 3.12 34.94
C ALA A 423 -5.27 2.34 34.10
N SER A 424 -5.78 2.95 33.02
CA SER A 424 -6.77 2.35 32.12
C SER A 424 -6.22 2.03 30.72
N ALA A 425 -4.90 2.10 30.51
CA ALA A 425 -4.26 1.84 29.22
C ALA A 425 -4.62 0.46 28.65
N VAL A 426 -4.47 -0.60 29.45
CA VAL A 426 -4.73 -1.98 29.01
C VAL A 426 -6.20 -2.19 28.70
N SER A 427 -7.10 -1.73 29.59
CA SER A 427 -8.56 -1.79 29.37
C SER A 427 -8.98 -1.06 28.10
N HIS A 428 -8.36 0.10 27.81
CA HIS A 428 -8.62 0.85 26.58
C HIS A 428 -8.23 0.04 25.33
N VAL A 429 -7.04 -0.56 25.30
CA VAL A 429 -6.60 -1.40 24.18
C VAL A 429 -7.47 -2.67 24.03
N LEU A 430 -7.87 -3.30 25.14
CA LEU A 430 -8.79 -4.44 25.13
C LEU A 430 -10.14 -4.08 24.52
N ASN A 431 -10.69 -2.90 24.83
CA ASN A 431 -11.94 -2.42 24.24
C ASN A 431 -11.84 -2.20 22.72
N ILE A 432 -10.64 -1.95 22.18
CA ILE A 432 -10.39 -1.85 20.74
C ILE A 432 -10.26 -3.24 20.09
N ILE A 433 -9.54 -4.16 20.74
CA ILE A 433 -9.27 -5.51 20.21
C ILE A 433 -10.52 -6.39 20.23
N ARG A 434 -11.27 -6.36 21.33
CA ARG A 434 -12.44 -7.22 21.58
C ARG A 434 -13.44 -7.30 20.42
N PRO A 435 -14.04 -6.19 19.96
CA PRO A 435 -15.08 -6.26 18.93
C PRO A 435 -14.54 -6.83 17.60
N ARG A 436 -13.27 -6.58 17.29
CA ARG A 436 -12.62 -7.10 16.08
C ARG A 436 -12.35 -8.59 16.18
N LEU A 437 -11.87 -9.06 17.33
CA LEU A 437 -11.62 -10.49 17.54
C LEU A 437 -12.92 -11.29 17.57
N GLU A 438 -13.95 -10.80 18.28
CA GLU A 438 -15.28 -11.42 18.30
C GLU A 438 -15.88 -11.54 16.88
N HIS A 439 -15.75 -10.49 16.05
CA HIS A 439 -16.21 -10.52 14.65
C HIS A 439 -15.50 -11.60 13.83
N VAL A 440 -14.17 -11.65 13.87
CA VAL A 440 -13.39 -12.62 13.09
C VAL A 440 -13.63 -14.06 13.56
N LEU A 441 -13.77 -14.29 14.86
CA LEU A 441 -14.11 -15.62 15.41
C LEU A 441 -15.53 -16.05 15.01
N ALA A 442 -16.50 -15.14 15.03
CA ALA A 442 -17.85 -15.40 14.57
C ALA A 442 -17.88 -15.70 13.05
N LEU A 443 -17.09 -14.96 12.25
CA LEU A 443 -16.94 -15.19 10.81
C LEU A 443 -16.36 -16.58 10.52
N SER A 444 -15.30 -16.97 11.25
CA SER A 444 -14.71 -18.32 11.18
C SER A 444 -15.75 -19.42 11.41
N HIS A 445 -16.55 -19.28 12.47
CA HIS A 445 -17.59 -20.24 12.81
C HIS A 445 -18.69 -20.32 11.74
N LYS A 446 -19.16 -19.18 11.22
CA LYS A 446 -20.12 -19.13 10.12
C LYS A 446 -19.62 -19.89 8.89
N ILE A 447 -18.33 -19.77 8.56
CA ILE A 447 -17.74 -20.41 7.38
C ILE A 447 -17.59 -21.91 7.56
N ALA A 448 -17.21 -22.36 8.75
CA ALA A 448 -17.21 -23.79 9.08
C ALA A 448 -18.61 -24.41 8.90
N MET A 449 -19.67 -23.64 9.17
CA MET A 449 -21.06 -24.08 8.97
C MET A 449 -21.52 -24.04 7.51
N LEU A 450 -20.90 -23.25 6.62
CA LEU A 450 -21.40 -23.03 5.26
C LEU A 450 -21.47 -24.31 4.42
N GLU A 451 -20.53 -25.24 4.61
CA GLU A 451 -20.54 -26.51 3.86
C GLU A 451 -21.74 -27.37 4.27
N GLY A 452 -21.98 -27.55 5.57
CA GLY A 452 -23.15 -28.26 6.08
C GLY A 452 -24.47 -27.56 5.74
N LEU A 453 -24.52 -26.22 5.75
CA LEU A 453 -25.72 -25.48 5.37
C LEU A 453 -26.05 -25.60 3.88
N LYS A 454 -25.04 -25.73 3.01
CA LYS A 454 -25.26 -25.98 1.58
C LYS A 454 -25.87 -27.36 1.34
N GLU A 455 -25.32 -28.39 1.99
CA GLU A 455 -25.88 -29.74 1.91
C GLU A 455 -27.33 -29.79 2.42
N LEU A 456 -27.61 -29.09 3.53
CA LEU A 456 -28.96 -29.04 4.10
C LEU A 456 -29.95 -28.26 3.23
N ALA A 457 -29.48 -27.23 2.52
CA ALA A 457 -30.30 -26.44 1.59
C ALA A 457 -30.67 -27.21 0.31
N GLU A 458 -29.86 -28.19 -0.09
CA GLU A 458 -30.13 -29.09 -1.22
C GLU A 458 -31.06 -30.25 -0.86
N ALA A 459 -31.40 -30.43 0.42
CA ALA A 459 -32.34 -31.44 0.89
C ALA A 459 -33.79 -31.15 0.44
N PRO A 460 -34.64 -32.17 0.25
CA PRO A 460 -36.00 -32.01 -0.30
C PRO A 460 -37.00 -31.25 0.62
N ASP A 461 -36.71 -31.11 1.92
CA ASP A 461 -37.49 -30.31 2.88
C ASP A 461 -36.56 -29.53 3.84
N PRO A 462 -35.94 -28.43 3.40
CA PRO A 462 -35.01 -27.67 4.23
C PRO A 462 -35.78 -26.83 5.25
N LYS A 463 -35.94 -27.35 6.47
CA LYS A 463 -36.43 -26.57 7.63
C LYS A 463 -35.27 -25.80 8.27
N LEU A 464 -34.73 -24.81 7.58
CA LEU A 464 -33.73 -23.91 8.15
C LEU A 464 -34.41 -22.78 8.92
N GLU A 465 -33.82 -22.45 10.07
CA GLU A 465 -34.11 -21.20 10.77
C GLU A 465 -33.70 -19.99 9.89
N PRO A 466 -34.45 -18.87 9.92
CA PRO A 466 -34.18 -17.72 9.05
C PRO A 466 -32.75 -17.17 9.14
N GLU A 467 -32.09 -17.25 10.30
CA GLU A 467 -30.69 -16.81 10.46
C GLU A 467 -29.69 -17.69 9.71
N LEU A 468 -29.91 -19.01 9.71
CA LEU A 468 -29.08 -19.97 8.98
C LEU A 468 -29.32 -19.86 7.47
N ALA A 469 -30.57 -19.63 7.06
CA ALA A 469 -30.92 -19.37 5.67
C ALA A 469 -30.26 -18.08 5.14
N ALA A 470 -30.23 -17.01 5.95
CA ALA A 470 -29.53 -15.77 5.61
C ALA A 470 -28.01 -15.96 5.49
N THR A 471 -27.43 -16.78 6.36
CA THR A 471 -25.99 -17.11 6.31
C THR A 471 -25.64 -17.92 5.06
N ALA A 472 -26.49 -18.88 4.67
CA ALA A 472 -26.33 -19.64 3.43
C ALA A 472 -26.47 -18.77 2.18
N ALA A 473 -27.42 -17.82 2.18
CA ALA A 473 -27.61 -16.87 1.08
C ALA A 473 -26.40 -15.94 0.88
N ASN A 474 -25.73 -15.56 1.97
CA ASN A 474 -24.55 -14.68 1.94
C ASN A 474 -23.21 -15.44 1.86
N ALA A 475 -23.23 -16.73 1.51
CA ALA A 475 -22.05 -17.59 1.54
C ALA A 475 -20.85 -17.05 0.74
N ASP A 476 -21.08 -16.48 -0.43
CA ASP A 476 -20.00 -16.00 -1.29
C ASP A 476 -19.36 -14.73 -0.75
N ALA A 477 -20.16 -13.81 -0.20
CA ALA A 477 -19.67 -12.59 0.47
C ALA A 477 -18.88 -12.91 1.75
N LEU A 478 -19.36 -13.88 2.56
CA LEU A 478 -18.65 -14.34 3.76
C LEU A 478 -17.31 -14.99 3.40
N ARG A 479 -17.28 -15.78 2.32
CA ARG A 479 -16.04 -16.40 1.82
C ARG A 479 -15.04 -15.37 1.32
N THR A 480 -15.48 -14.28 0.68
CA THR A 480 -14.57 -13.19 0.30
C THR A 480 -14.05 -12.44 1.52
N GLU A 481 -14.91 -12.08 2.46
CA GLU A 481 -14.50 -11.38 3.68
C GLU A 481 -13.49 -12.19 4.50
N TRP A 482 -13.69 -13.50 4.61
CA TRP A 482 -12.76 -14.36 5.32
C TRP A 482 -11.44 -14.58 4.61
N LYS A 483 -11.40 -14.60 3.28
CA LYS A 483 -10.11 -14.64 2.56
C LYS A 483 -9.23 -13.45 2.94
N ASP A 484 -9.85 -12.29 3.17
CA ASP A 484 -9.13 -11.07 3.56
C ASP A 484 -8.79 -11.06 5.06
N GLN A 485 -9.65 -11.65 5.89
CA GLN A 485 -9.52 -11.62 7.36
C GLN A 485 -8.92 -12.89 8.00
N ALA A 486 -8.64 -13.95 7.25
CA ALA A 486 -8.25 -15.27 7.79
C ALA A 486 -7.05 -15.20 8.75
N SER A 487 -6.06 -14.35 8.47
CA SER A 487 -4.87 -14.15 9.31
C SER A 487 -5.03 -13.08 10.40
N THR A 488 -6.17 -12.40 10.43
CA THR A 488 -6.45 -11.31 11.37
C THR A 488 -6.63 -11.84 12.79
N ALA A 489 -7.21 -13.03 12.96
CA ALA A 489 -7.38 -13.66 14.27
C ALA A 489 -6.02 -13.93 14.94
N ASP A 490 -5.11 -14.62 14.24
CA ASP A 490 -3.77 -14.93 14.73
C ASP A 490 -2.99 -13.64 15.05
N PHE A 491 -3.15 -12.62 14.21
CA PHE A 491 -2.53 -11.31 14.45
C PHE A 491 -3.08 -10.64 15.72
N LEU A 492 -4.41 -10.55 15.90
CA LEU A 492 -5.03 -9.95 17.07
C LEU A 492 -4.69 -10.70 18.36
N LEU A 493 -4.64 -12.03 18.31
CA LEU A 493 -4.20 -12.85 19.41
C LEU A 493 -2.72 -12.58 19.74
N GLY A 494 -1.86 -12.43 18.73
CA GLY A 494 -0.47 -12.00 18.91
C GLY A 494 -0.37 -10.65 19.64
N VAL A 495 -1.11 -9.64 19.18
CA VAL A 495 -1.18 -8.31 19.83
C VAL A 495 -1.66 -8.43 21.29
N LEU A 496 -2.66 -9.26 21.54
CA LEU A 496 -3.15 -9.53 22.89
C LEU A 496 -2.05 -10.16 23.75
N THR A 497 -1.33 -11.15 23.24
CA THR A 497 -0.24 -11.79 23.99
C THR A 497 0.88 -10.81 24.33
N ASP A 498 1.28 -9.97 23.38
CA ASP A 498 2.34 -8.98 23.59
C ASP A 498 1.91 -7.91 24.61
N LEU A 499 0.64 -7.49 24.60
CA LEU A 499 0.08 -6.55 25.57
C LEU A 499 0.24 -7.04 27.01
N TYR A 500 -0.12 -8.30 27.30
CA TYR A 500 0.00 -8.88 28.64
C TYR A 500 1.46 -9.12 29.03
N ILE A 501 2.30 -9.54 28.09
CA ILE A 501 3.74 -9.70 28.34
C ILE A 501 4.37 -8.36 28.71
N ASP A 502 4.05 -7.30 27.97
CA ASP A 502 4.60 -5.97 28.21
C ASP A 502 4.10 -5.36 29.52
N GLN A 503 2.82 -5.54 29.84
CA GLN A 503 2.27 -5.14 31.14
C GLN A 503 2.99 -5.84 32.30
N ALA A 504 3.22 -7.16 32.19
CA ALA A 504 3.95 -7.92 33.20
C ALA A 504 5.41 -7.45 33.35
N LYS A 505 6.09 -7.17 32.22
CA LYS A 505 7.44 -6.61 32.20
C LYS A 505 7.53 -5.27 32.93
N PHE A 506 6.53 -4.39 32.79
CA PHE A 506 6.51 -3.11 33.50
C PHE A 506 6.34 -3.26 35.02
N ARG A 507 5.71 -4.35 35.47
CA ARG A 507 5.58 -4.71 36.89
C ARG A 507 6.74 -5.55 37.43
N GLY A 508 7.67 -5.96 36.57
CA GLY A 508 8.81 -6.81 36.93
C GLY A 508 8.46 -8.29 37.14
N ILE A 509 7.38 -8.77 36.54
CA ILE A 509 6.91 -10.17 36.64
C ILE A 509 7.04 -10.84 35.26
N ASP A 510 7.28 -12.16 35.21
CA ASP A 510 7.21 -12.92 33.95
C ASP A 510 5.74 -13.24 33.61
N GLY A 511 5.27 -12.69 32.48
CA GLY A 511 3.88 -12.84 32.03
C GLY A 511 3.61 -14.11 31.22
N ARG A 512 4.60 -14.95 30.90
CA ARG A 512 4.42 -16.05 29.94
C ARG A 512 3.37 -17.09 30.34
N GLU A 513 3.18 -17.33 31.64
CA GLU A 513 2.21 -18.31 32.12
C GLU A 513 0.77 -17.83 32.00
N SER A 514 0.51 -16.52 32.21
CA SER A 514 -0.84 -15.95 32.07
C SER A 514 -1.29 -15.85 30.61
N VAL A 515 -0.37 -15.73 29.66
CA VAL A 515 -0.68 -15.64 28.22
C VAL A 515 -1.53 -16.82 27.74
N LYS A 516 -1.20 -18.05 28.12
CA LYS A 516 -1.94 -19.23 27.66
C LYS A 516 -3.40 -19.21 28.12
N ALA A 517 -3.62 -18.81 29.37
CA ALA A 517 -4.97 -18.70 29.94
C ALA A 517 -5.76 -17.57 29.27
N VAL A 518 -5.12 -16.42 29.03
CA VAL A 518 -5.72 -15.26 28.35
C VAL A 518 -6.12 -15.59 26.91
N VAL A 519 -5.24 -16.26 26.15
CA VAL A 519 -5.54 -16.67 24.76
C VAL A 519 -6.72 -17.64 24.74
N ALA A 520 -6.74 -18.64 25.62
CA ALA A 520 -7.86 -19.58 25.72
C ALA A 520 -9.17 -18.88 26.06
N ALA A 521 -9.17 -18.00 27.07
CA ALA A 521 -10.35 -17.23 27.47
C ALA A 521 -10.85 -16.31 26.33
N ALA A 522 -9.95 -15.66 25.60
CA ALA A 522 -10.30 -14.81 24.47
C ALA A 522 -10.90 -15.60 23.30
N THR A 523 -10.36 -16.80 23.00
CA THR A 523 -10.93 -17.67 21.96
C THR A 523 -12.30 -18.25 22.32
N GLU A 524 -12.57 -18.42 23.62
CA GLU A 524 -13.86 -18.89 24.15
C GLU A 524 -14.87 -17.75 24.38
N GLY A 525 -14.48 -16.49 24.15
CA GLY A 525 -15.33 -15.32 24.40
C GLY A 525 -15.54 -14.96 25.87
N ARG A 526 -14.77 -15.55 26.79
CA ARG A 526 -14.79 -15.27 28.24
C ARG A 526 -14.00 -14.01 28.57
N TRP A 527 -14.49 -12.85 28.12
CA TRP A 527 -13.79 -11.58 28.30
C TRP A 527 -13.65 -11.14 29.75
N ASP A 528 -14.58 -11.50 30.63
CA ASP A 528 -14.47 -11.19 32.06
C ASP A 528 -13.19 -11.81 32.67
N ASP A 529 -12.83 -13.02 32.24
CA ASP A 529 -11.59 -13.68 32.66
C ASP A 529 -10.35 -13.02 32.03
N VAL A 530 -10.48 -12.49 30.82
CA VAL A 530 -9.42 -11.69 30.17
C VAL A 530 -9.18 -10.40 30.96
N TYR A 531 -10.24 -9.63 31.27
CA TYR A 531 -10.13 -8.42 32.08
C TYR A 531 -9.67 -8.73 33.52
N ALA A 532 -10.09 -9.84 34.12
CA ALA A 532 -9.63 -10.24 35.45
C ALA A 532 -8.17 -10.69 35.48
N ALA A 533 -7.68 -11.25 34.37
CA ALA A 533 -6.27 -11.56 34.19
C ALA A 533 -5.41 -10.31 34.01
N CYS A 534 -6.01 -9.15 33.75
CA CYS A 534 -5.33 -7.85 33.80
C CYS A 534 -5.20 -7.46 35.29
N PRO A 535 -3.99 -7.55 35.87
CA PRO A 535 -3.83 -7.36 37.30
C PRO A 535 -3.87 -5.87 37.69
#